data_AF-A0A7Y2YE11-F1
#
_entry.id   AF-A0A7Y2YE11-F1
#
_cell.length_a   1.000
_cell.length_b   1.000
_cell.length_c   1.000
_cell.angle_alpha   90.00
_cell.angle_beta   90.00
_cell.angle_gamma   90.00
#
_symmetry.space_group_name_H-M   'P 1'
#
loop_
_entity.id
_entity.type
_entity.pdbx_description
1 polymer ?
#
loop_
_entity_poly.entity_id
_entity_poly.type
_entity_poly.pdbx_seq_one_letter_code
_entity_poly.pdbx_strand_id
1 'polypeptide(L)' 'NDSQVIYYDQMIPNSTLVGFINADHWAVAVPVARTHTFLGKTFVDKNDYPREALFEALMRFIEEDIDRR' A
#
# COMPACT_ATOMS: atom_id res chain seq x y z
N ASN A 1 -8.20 9.93 -1.54
CA ASN A 1 -7.75 9.70 -0.15
C ASN A 1 -7.95 8.22 0.14
N ASP A 2 -7.20 7.66 1.07
CA ASP A 2 -7.28 6.25 1.49
C ASP A 2 -8.18 6.07 2.75
N SER A 3 -9.15 6.98 2.92
CA SER A 3 -9.98 7.17 4.10
C SER A 3 -9.30 7.76 5.34
N GLN A 4 -7.98 8.02 5.33
CA GLN A 4 -7.28 8.69 6.44
C GLN A 4 -6.44 9.89 5.99
N VAL A 5 -5.78 9.80 4.85
CA VAL A 5 -4.86 10.82 4.33
C VAL A 5 -5.24 11.20 2.90
N ILE A 6 -5.24 12.49 2.58
CA ILE A 6 -5.46 12.97 1.21
C ILE A 6 -4.23 12.68 0.34
N TYR A 7 -4.43 12.41 -0.95
CA TYR A 7 -3.34 11.90 -1.80
C TYR A 7 -2.16 12.86 -1.90
N TYR A 8 -2.41 14.16 -1.84
CA TYR A 8 -1.40 15.19 -1.93
C TYR A 8 -0.44 15.18 -0.73
N ASP A 9 -0.94 14.79 0.44
CA ASP A 9 -0.18 14.75 1.70
C ASP A 9 0.62 13.43 1.86
N GLN A 10 0.53 12.52 0.90
CA GLN A 10 1.25 11.24 0.88
C GLN A 10 2.51 11.28 0.01
N MET A 11 2.84 12.44 -0.56
CA MET A 11 3.93 12.60 -1.52
C MET A 11 5.19 13.13 -0.84
N ILE A 12 6.31 12.43 -1.01
CA ILE A 12 7.62 12.91 -0.59
C ILE A 12 8.12 13.92 -1.64
N PRO A 13 8.48 15.16 -1.29
CA PRO A 13 9.02 16.12 -2.26
C PRO A 13 10.32 15.63 -2.93
N ASN A 14 10.52 15.97 -4.20
CA ASN A 14 11.70 15.56 -5.00
C ASN A 14 11.91 14.03 -5.10
N SER A 15 10.84 13.25 -4.96
CA SER A 15 10.86 11.79 -5.14
C SER A 15 10.16 11.37 -6.43
N THR A 16 10.20 10.08 -6.75
CA THR A 16 9.48 9.49 -7.87
C THR A 16 8.11 8.98 -7.42
N LEU A 17 7.04 9.45 -8.07
CA LEU A 17 5.71 8.88 -7.89
C LEU A 17 5.65 7.49 -8.55
N VAL A 18 5.48 6.44 -7.74
CA VAL A 18 5.41 5.06 -8.24
C VAL A 18 3.98 4.65 -8.65
N GLY A 19 2.96 5.22 -8.01
CA GLY A 19 1.57 5.01 -8.42
C GLY A 19 0.54 5.39 -7.35
N PHE A 20 -0.73 5.32 -7.74
CA PHE A 20 -1.87 5.41 -6.82
C PHE A 20 -2.45 4.02 -6.60
N ILE A 21 -2.46 3.58 -5.35
CA ILE A 21 -2.93 2.26 -5.00
C ILE A 21 -4.44 2.29 -4.71
N ASN A 22 -5.19 1.39 -5.34
CA ASN A 22 -6.61 1.23 -5.07
C ASN A 22 -6.83 0.36 -3.82
N ALA A 23 -6.54 0.93 -2.65
CA ALA A 23 -6.70 0.33 -1.34
C ALA A 23 -7.00 1.41 -0.29
N ASP A 24 -7.67 1.04 0.80
CA ASP A 24 -7.75 1.91 1.99
C ASP A 24 -6.45 1.87 2.80
N HIS A 25 -6.34 2.76 3.79
CA HIS A 25 -5.16 2.96 4.62
C HIS A 25 -4.68 1.68 5.35
N TRP A 26 -5.60 0.79 5.72
CA TRP A 26 -5.25 -0.47 6.39
C TRP A 26 -4.92 -1.56 5.38
N ALA A 27 -5.69 -1.65 4.30
CA ALA A 27 -5.52 -2.66 3.26
C ALA A 27 -4.13 -2.58 2.61
N VAL A 28 -3.57 -1.38 2.42
CA VAL A 28 -2.25 -1.22 1.77
C VAL A 28 -1.08 -1.81 2.58
N ALA A 29 -1.16 -1.86 3.92
CA ALA A 29 0.00 -2.22 4.75
C ALA A 29 -0.28 -3.25 5.87
N VAL A 30 -1.48 -3.28 6.46
CA VAL A 30 -1.73 -4.02 7.71
C VAL A 30 -2.70 -5.20 7.45
N PRO A 31 -2.28 -6.46 7.58
CA PRO A 31 -3.12 -7.63 7.32
C PRO A 31 -4.02 -7.99 8.51
N VAL A 32 -4.87 -7.05 8.96
CA VAL A 32 -5.80 -7.22 10.08
C VAL A 32 -6.68 -8.47 9.91
N ALA A 33 -7.20 -8.71 8.70
CA ALA A 33 -8.09 -9.84 8.44
C ALA A 33 -7.41 -11.22 8.59
N ARG A 34 -6.06 -11.29 8.49
CA ARG A 34 -5.33 -12.56 8.62
C ARG A 34 -5.15 -13.02 10.06
N THR A 35 -5.11 -12.08 11.01
CA THR A 35 -4.82 -12.35 12.43
C THR A 35 -6.02 -12.09 13.34
N HIS A 36 -6.89 -11.16 12.97
CA HIS A 36 -8.05 -10.74 13.75
C HIS A 36 -9.33 -10.88 12.93
N THR A 37 -9.76 -12.13 12.70
CA THR A 37 -10.87 -12.47 11.80
C THR A 37 -12.20 -11.79 12.16
N PHE A 38 -12.48 -11.57 13.45
CA PHE A 38 -13.69 -10.83 13.86
C PHE A 38 -13.62 -9.34 13.46
N LEU A 39 -12.48 -8.68 13.71
CA LEU A 39 -12.27 -7.27 13.35
C LEU A 39 -12.22 -7.08 11.84
N GLY A 40 -11.54 -7.98 11.12
CA GLY A 40 -11.46 -7.96 9.66
C GLY A 40 -12.79 -8.24 8.96
N LYS A 41 -13.79 -8.83 9.64
CA LYS A 41 -15.13 -9.02 9.08
C LYS A 41 -16.10 -7.89 9.41
N THR A 42 -15.84 -7.13 10.48
CA THR A 42 -16.81 -6.18 11.05
C THR A 42 -16.40 -4.72 10.87
N PHE A 43 -15.08 -4.44 10.89
CA PHE A 43 -14.56 -3.07 10.93
C PHE A 43 -13.52 -2.77 9.83
N VAL A 44 -12.85 -3.79 9.29
CA VAL A 44 -11.86 -3.65 8.21
C VAL A 44 -12.15 -4.68 7.12
N ASP A 45 -13.36 -4.65 6.59
CA ASP A 45 -13.93 -5.66 5.66
C ASP A 45 -13.39 -5.57 4.23
N LYS A 46 -12.58 -4.54 3.92
CA LYS A 46 -11.84 -4.35 2.67
C LYS A 46 -10.32 -4.56 2.81
N ASN A 47 -9.90 -5.32 3.82
CA ASN A 47 -8.48 -5.56 4.10
C ASN A 47 -7.79 -6.57 3.15
N ASP A 48 -8.53 -7.23 2.27
CA ASP A 48 -7.92 -8.14 1.30
C ASP A 48 -7.28 -7.34 0.16
N TYR A 49 -5.96 -7.42 0.07
CA TYR A 49 -5.15 -6.68 -0.89
C TYR A 49 -3.83 -7.43 -1.14
N PRO A 50 -3.33 -7.50 -2.38
CA PRO A 50 -2.13 -8.26 -2.74
C PRO A 50 -0.84 -7.54 -2.31
N ARG A 51 -0.65 -7.39 -1.00
CA ARG A 51 0.50 -6.67 -0.39
C ARG A 51 1.84 -7.26 -0.79
N GLU A 52 1.94 -8.58 -0.85
CA GLU A 52 3.18 -9.27 -1.24
C GLU A 52 3.57 -8.95 -2.68
N ALA A 53 2.60 -8.98 -3.61
CA ALA A 53 2.85 -8.64 -5.01
C ALA A 53 3.18 -7.15 -5.18
N LEU A 54 2.51 -6.26 -4.44
CA LEU A 54 2.85 -4.84 -4.41
C LEU A 54 4.29 -4.62 -3.93
N PHE A 55 4.67 -5.26 -2.82
CA PHE A 55 6.02 -5.13 -2.27
C PHE A 55 7.09 -5.68 -3.23
N GLU A 56 6.84 -6.84 -3.83
CA GLU A 56 7.74 -7.40 -4.85
C GLU A 56 7.89 -6.45 -6.05
N ALA A 57 6.79 -5.89 -6.57
CA ALA A 57 6.82 -4.94 -7.66
C ALA A 57 7.62 -3.67 -7.30
N LEU A 58 7.47 -3.16 -6.07
CA LEU A 58 8.26 -2.03 -5.58
C LEU A 58 9.75 -2.36 -5.47
N MET A 59 10.11 -3.54 -4.98
CA MET A 59 11.52 -3.96 -4.91
C MET A 59 12.16 -4.07 -6.29
N ARG A 60 11.46 -4.66 -7.26
CA ARG A 60 11.92 -4.75 -8.66
C ARG A 60 12.06 -3.37 -9.31
N PHE A 61 11.13 -2.48 -9.04
CA PHE A 61 11.20 -1.10 -9.54
C PHE A 61 12.43 -0.35 -8.98
N ILE A 62 12.72 -0.51 -7.69
CA ILE A 62 13.88 0.12 -7.05
C ILE A 62 15.19 -0.49 -7.56
N GLU A 63 15.26 -1.82 -7.71
CA GLU A 63 16.40 -2.52 -8.32
C GLU A 63 16.71 -1.94 -9.70
N GLU A 64 15.70 -1.82 -10.57
CA GLU A 64 15.86 -1.26 -11.91
C GLU A 64 16.25 0.24 -11.90
N ASP A 65 15.74 1.04 -10.97
CA ASP A 65 16.12 2.46 -10.84
C ASP A 65 17.58 2.63 -10.40
N ILE A 66 18.07 1.76 -9.52
CA ILE A 66 19.45 1.79 -9.04
C ILE A 66 20.42 1.40 -10.15
N ASP A 67 20.12 0.34 -10.91
CA ASP A 67 20.98 -0.14 -12.01
C ASP A 67 21.10 0.85 -13.18
N ARG A 68 20.15 1.78 -13.30
CA ARG A 68 20.14 2.84 -14.33
C ARG A 68 20.99 4.07 -13.98
N ARG A 69 21.55 4.15 -12.76
CA ARG A 69 22.40 5.27 -12.29
C ARG A 69 23.88 4.97 -12.50
#